data_AF-A0AAD6SC23-F1
#
_entry.id   AF-A0AAD6SC23-F1
#
_cell.length_a   1.000
_cell.length_b   1.000
_cell.length_c   1.000
_cell.angle_alpha   90.00
_cell.angle_beta   90.00
_cell.angle_gamma   90.00
#
_symmetry.space_group_name_H-M   'P 1'
#
loop_
_entity.id
_entity.type
_entity.pdbx_description
1 polymer ?
#
loop_
_entity_poly.entity_id
_entity_poly.type
_entity_poly.pdbx_seq_one_letter_code
_entity_poly.pdbx_strand_id
1 'polypeptide(L)'
;RCLECFDAQYLCIRCMLQSHRQVPLHQILHWDNGQSSRVGLKAIGMTIPLGHPSCGMRLTEHHFIIMDTDKPHDVAIDFCGCSTVGPPSAQLIAAWLYPATCERPRAAISFHMV
;
A
#
# COMPACT_ATOMS: atom_id res chain seq x y z
N ARG A 1 -12.23 5.08 10.83
CA ARG A 1 -11.61 6.42 11.06
C ARG A 1 -10.11 6.32 10.82
N CYS A 2 -9.46 7.29 10.17
CA CYS A 2 -8.00 7.32 10.05
C CYS A 2 -7.35 7.87 11.33
N LEU A 3 -6.16 7.38 11.68
CA LEU A 3 -5.42 7.77 12.89
C LEU A 3 -4.30 8.78 12.62
N GLU A 4 -3.97 9.02 11.35
CA GLU A 4 -2.85 9.88 10.93
C GLU A 4 -3.32 11.10 10.12
N CYS A 5 -4.50 11.03 9.46
CA CYS A 5 -5.07 12.19 8.78
C CYS A 5 -5.58 13.23 9.79
N PHE A 6 -5.42 14.51 9.42
CA PHE A 6 -5.95 15.64 10.20
C PHE A 6 -7.49 15.57 10.33
N ASP A 7 -8.18 15.32 9.24
CA ASP A 7 -9.64 15.16 9.22
C ASP A 7 -10.05 13.72 9.59
N ALA A 8 -9.83 13.37 10.86
CA ALA A 8 -10.00 12.03 11.41
C ALA A 8 -11.48 11.64 11.62
N GLN A 9 -12.30 11.74 10.57
CA GLN A 9 -13.71 11.35 10.57
C GLN A 9 -13.90 9.84 10.37
N TYR A 10 -15.11 9.36 10.70
CA TYR A 10 -15.54 8.02 10.31
C TYR A 10 -16.03 8.05 8.86
N LEU A 11 -15.33 7.32 8.01
CA LEU A 11 -15.67 7.14 6.60
C LEU A 11 -16.13 5.70 6.37
N CYS A 12 -17.02 5.49 5.40
CA CYS A 12 -17.28 4.15 4.89
C CYS A 12 -16.01 3.58 4.23
N ILE A 13 -15.93 2.25 4.06
CA ILE A 13 -14.78 1.57 3.46
C ILE A 13 -14.41 2.18 2.11
N ARG A 14 -15.40 2.42 1.23
CA ARG A 14 -15.17 3.03 -0.09
C ARG A 14 -14.50 4.40 0.00
N CYS A 15 -15.03 5.29 0.84
CA CYS A 15 -14.47 6.64 1.00
C CYS A 15 -13.09 6.59 1.64
N MET A 16 -12.85 5.68 2.59
CA MET A 16 -11.54 5.46 3.20
C MET A 16 -10.50 5.05 2.15
N LEU A 17 -10.81 4.05 1.31
CA LEU A 17 -9.92 3.60 0.25
C LEU A 17 -9.66 4.68 -0.81
N GLN A 18 -10.67 5.48 -1.15
CA GLN A 18 -10.52 6.55 -2.14
C GLN A 18 -9.65 7.70 -1.64
N SER A 19 -9.86 8.15 -0.40
CA SER A 19 -9.09 9.28 0.16
C SER A 19 -7.64 8.93 0.52
N HIS A 20 -7.33 7.64 0.71
CA HIS A 20 -5.99 7.18 1.11
C HIS A 20 -5.16 6.61 -0.04
N ARG A 21 -5.55 6.80 -1.29
CA ARG A 21 -4.76 6.31 -2.44
C ARG A 21 -3.31 6.84 -2.48
N GLN A 22 -3.10 8.05 -1.97
CA GLN A 22 -1.78 8.70 -1.94
C GLN A 22 -1.03 8.49 -0.61
N VAL A 23 -1.71 7.91 0.39
CA VAL A 23 -1.16 7.63 1.72
C VAL A 23 -1.55 6.21 2.16
N PRO A 24 -1.17 5.17 1.39
CA PRO A 24 -1.66 3.81 1.58
C PRO A 24 -1.10 3.12 2.84
N LEU A 25 -0.12 3.74 3.50
CA LEU A 25 0.53 3.21 4.70
C LEU A 25 -0.20 3.61 6.00
N HIS A 26 -1.11 4.60 5.94
CA HIS A 26 -1.82 5.07 7.13
C HIS A 26 -2.57 3.95 7.86
N GLN A 27 -2.63 4.09 9.17
CA GLN A 27 -3.43 3.24 10.02
C GLN A 27 -4.82 3.81 10.26
N ILE A 28 -5.77 2.90 10.37
CA ILE A 28 -7.16 3.22 10.66
C ILE A 28 -7.60 2.52 11.95
N LEU A 29 -8.54 3.15 12.63
CA LEU A 29 -9.43 2.48 13.58
C LEU A 29 -10.58 1.87 12.78
N HIS A 30 -10.58 0.54 12.69
CA HIS A 30 -11.63 -0.25 12.06
C HIS A 30 -12.57 -0.79 13.13
N TRP A 31 -13.86 -0.69 12.88
CA TRP A 31 -14.91 -1.22 13.76
C TRP A 31 -15.51 -2.44 13.11
N ASP A 32 -15.37 -3.59 13.76
CA ASP A 32 -15.91 -4.87 13.31
C ASP A 32 -16.46 -5.66 14.50
N ASN A 33 -17.65 -6.23 14.35
CA ASN A 33 -18.29 -7.09 15.36
C ASN A 33 -18.27 -6.53 16.81
N GLY A 34 -18.51 -5.23 16.96
CA GLY A 34 -18.56 -4.58 18.28
C GLY A 34 -17.20 -4.24 18.89
N GLN A 35 -16.10 -4.51 18.18
CA GLN A 35 -14.73 -4.22 18.63
C GLN A 35 -14.04 -3.25 17.68
N SER A 36 -13.19 -2.40 18.26
CA SER A 36 -12.36 -1.46 17.51
C SER A 36 -10.91 -1.91 17.50
N SER A 37 -10.30 -2.04 16.33
CA SER A 37 -8.90 -2.44 16.19
C SER A 37 -8.11 -1.46 15.33
N ARG A 38 -6.83 -1.28 15.67
CA ARG A 38 -5.88 -0.49 14.87
C ARG A 38 -5.30 -1.38 13.77
N VAL A 39 -5.65 -1.10 12.52
CA VAL A 39 -5.24 -1.91 11.35
C VAL A 39 -4.66 -1.03 10.25
N GLY A 40 -3.92 -1.63 9.31
CA GLY A 40 -3.53 -0.98 8.07
C GLY A 40 -4.67 -1.03 7.04
N LEU A 41 -4.60 -0.19 6.01
CA LEU A 41 -5.62 -0.12 4.95
C LEU A 41 -5.79 -1.43 4.17
N LYS A 42 -4.77 -2.30 4.12
CA LYS A 42 -4.86 -3.66 3.56
C LYS A 42 -6.02 -4.46 4.17
N ALA A 43 -6.28 -4.31 5.47
CA ALA A 43 -7.32 -5.06 6.18
C ALA A 43 -8.75 -4.76 5.66
N ILE A 44 -8.94 -3.62 5.00
CA ILE A 44 -10.23 -3.24 4.38
C ILE A 44 -10.18 -3.29 2.84
N GLY A 45 -9.17 -3.97 2.27
CA GLY A 45 -9.05 -4.21 0.84
C GLY A 45 -8.22 -3.20 0.04
N MET A 46 -7.35 -2.40 0.70
CA MET A 46 -6.41 -1.54 -0.04
C MET A 46 -5.33 -2.37 -0.72
N THR A 47 -5.09 -2.03 -1.99
CA THR A 47 -3.98 -2.53 -2.78
C THR A 47 -3.27 -1.35 -3.43
N ILE A 48 -1.94 -1.38 -3.46
CA ILE A 48 -1.11 -0.32 -4.03
C ILE A 48 -0.82 -0.67 -5.50
N PRO A 49 -1.47 -0.01 -6.49
CA PRO A 49 -1.19 -0.27 -7.88
C PRO A 49 0.13 0.38 -8.29
N LEU A 50 1.01 -0.39 -8.92
CA LEU A 50 2.26 0.10 -9.51
C LEU A 50 2.21 0.04 -11.04
N GLY A 51 3.10 0.81 -11.69
CA GLY A 51 3.16 0.91 -13.15
C GLY A 51 1.97 1.69 -13.73
N HIS A 52 1.31 1.15 -14.77
CA HIS A 52 0.22 1.85 -15.44
C HIS A 52 -1.03 2.01 -14.55
N PRO A 53 -1.73 3.16 -14.60
CA PRO A 53 -2.98 3.36 -13.87
C PRO A 53 -4.08 2.34 -14.25
N SER A 54 -4.23 2.06 -15.55
CA SER A 54 -5.24 1.15 -16.10
C SER A 54 -4.56 -0.01 -16.82
N CYS A 55 -3.95 -0.93 -16.07
CA CYS A 55 -3.37 -2.13 -16.63
C CYS A 55 -4.36 -3.30 -16.60
N GLY A 56 -4.56 -3.99 -17.73
CA GLY A 56 -5.33 -5.23 -17.81
C GLY A 56 -4.59 -6.49 -17.35
N MET A 57 -3.27 -6.39 -17.13
CA MET A 57 -2.42 -7.49 -16.66
C MET A 57 -1.81 -7.12 -15.31
N ARG A 58 -2.42 -7.62 -14.25
CA ARG A 58 -2.09 -7.30 -12.86
C ARG A 58 -1.48 -8.52 -12.18
N LEU A 59 -0.41 -8.31 -11.42
CA LEU A 59 0.29 -9.34 -10.66
C LEU A 59 0.31 -8.92 -9.19
N THR A 60 -0.65 -9.43 -8.42
CA THR A 60 -0.83 -9.05 -7.02
C THR A 60 0.08 -9.87 -6.11
N GLU A 61 0.91 -9.18 -5.33
CA GLU A 61 1.57 -9.73 -4.15
C GLU A 61 0.75 -9.33 -2.92
N HIS A 62 0.12 -10.32 -2.28
CA HIS A 62 -0.77 -10.08 -1.16
C HIS A 62 -0.03 -9.82 0.15
N HIS A 63 1.23 -10.22 0.25
CA HIS A 63 2.05 -10.03 1.44
C HIS A 63 3.36 -9.36 1.06
N PHE A 64 3.37 -8.03 1.20
CA PHE A 64 4.54 -7.20 0.92
C PHE A 64 4.81 -6.29 2.11
N ILE A 65 6.05 -6.27 2.59
CA ILE A 65 6.44 -5.45 3.74
C ILE A 65 7.05 -4.14 3.27
N ILE A 66 6.42 -3.02 3.60
CA ILE A 66 7.03 -1.70 3.44
C ILE A 66 7.57 -1.26 4.81
N MET A 67 8.88 -1.08 4.90
CA MET A 67 9.52 -0.45 6.05
C MET A 67 9.37 1.06 5.90
N ASP A 68 8.71 1.70 6.86
CA ASP A 68 8.55 3.15 6.94
C ASP A 68 9.08 3.67 8.28
N THR A 69 9.16 4.99 8.46
CA THR A 69 9.78 5.64 9.63
C THR A 69 9.20 5.19 10.96
N ASP A 70 7.91 4.88 10.97
CA ASP A 70 7.19 4.58 12.21
C ASP A 70 7.26 3.08 12.53
N LYS A 71 7.03 2.23 11.51
CA LYS A 71 6.92 0.78 11.67
C LYS A 71 6.91 0.04 10.32
N PRO A 72 7.01 -1.29 10.33
CA PRO A 72 6.70 -2.11 9.16
C PRO A 72 5.19 -2.13 8.85
N HIS A 73 4.85 -2.07 7.56
CA HIS A 73 3.50 -2.18 7.04
C HIS A 73 3.36 -3.41 6.15
N ASP A 74 2.47 -4.34 6.52
CA ASP A 74 2.04 -5.42 5.62
C ASP A 74 0.95 -4.88 4.67
N VAL A 75 1.26 -4.83 3.38
CA VAL A 75 0.42 -4.29 2.31
C VAL A 75 0.23 -5.31 1.19
N ALA A 76 -0.77 -5.05 0.34
CA ALA A 76 -0.90 -5.71 -0.95
C ALA A 76 -0.37 -4.76 -2.04
N ILE A 77 0.49 -5.27 -2.91
CA ILE A 77 0.99 -4.54 -4.08
C ILE A 77 0.43 -5.19 -5.34
N ASP A 78 -0.02 -4.37 -6.28
CA ASP A 78 -0.47 -4.82 -7.59
C ASP A 78 0.47 -4.33 -8.69
N PHE A 79 1.41 -5.20 -9.07
CA PHE A 79 2.39 -4.92 -10.11
C PHE A 79 1.75 -4.93 -11.50
N CYS A 80 2.23 -4.05 -12.36
CA CYS A 80 1.86 -4.04 -13.76
C CYS A 80 2.67 -5.13 -14.49
N GLY A 81 1.99 -6.05 -15.17
CA GLY A 81 2.60 -7.13 -15.95
C GLY A 81 2.99 -6.74 -17.38
N CYS A 82 2.75 -5.49 -17.81
CA CYS A 82 3.10 -5.06 -19.17
C CYS A 82 4.61 -4.99 -19.35
N SER A 83 5.11 -5.42 -20.50
CA SER A 83 6.55 -5.41 -20.82
C SER A 83 7.16 -4.00 -20.91
N THR A 84 6.36 -2.95 -21.02
CA THR A 84 6.81 -1.56 -21.21
C THR A 84 7.18 -0.82 -19.92
N VAL A 85 6.78 -1.30 -18.74
CA VAL A 85 7.04 -0.65 -17.44
C VAL A 85 8.25 -1.22 -16.69
N GLY A 86 8.88 -2.27 -17.22
CA GLY A 86 10.03 -2.91 -16.60
C GLY A 86 9.67 -3.86 -15.44
N PRO A 87 10.69 -4.44 -14.79
CA PRO A 87 10.52 -5.44 -13.74
C PRO A 87 9.91 -4.85 -12.45
N PRO A 88 9.42 -5.71 -11.52
CA PRO A 88 8.85 -5.27 -10.24
C PRO A 88 9.73 -4.29 -9.44
N SER A 89 11.05 -4.47 -9.46
CA SER A 89 12.01 -3.58 -8.81
C SER A 89 12.00 -2.16 -9.40
N ALA A 90 11.93 -2.02 -10.72
CA ALA A 90 11.83 -0.71 -11.37
C ALA A 90 10.51 -0.01 -11.04
N GLN A 91 9.41 -0.76 -10.98
CA GLN A 91 8.10 -0.23 -10.60
C GLN A 91 8.06 0.26 -9.16
N LEU A 92 8.73 -0.43 -8.23
CA LEU A 92 8.89 0.01 -6.84
C LEU A 92 9.70 1.32 -6.78
N ILE A 93 10.84 1.38 -7.47
CA ILE A 93 11.68 2.59 -7.49
C ILE A 93 10.91 3.79 -8.06
N ALA A 94 10.14 3.58 -9.13
CA ALA A 94 9.27 4.62 -9.70
C ALA A 94 8.19 5.12 -8.73
N ALA A 95 7.82 4.29 -7.75
CA ALA A 95 6.90 4.63 -6.67
C ALA A 95 7.61 5.02 -5.36
N TRP A 96 8.90 5.41 -5.45
CA TRP A 96 9.70 5.85 -4.29
C TRP A 96 9.83 4.78 -3.19
N LEU A 97 9.88 3.51 -3.61
CA LEU A 97 10.12 2.35 -2.76
C LEU A 97 11.42 1.67 -3.18
N TYR A 98 12.39 1.57 -2.27
CA TYR A 98 13.64 0.86 -2.53
C TYR A 98 13.47 -0.63 -2.25
N PRO A 99 13.50 -1.51 -3.28
CA PRO A 99 13.29 -2.94 -3.08
C PRO A 99 14.42 -3.55 -2.25
N ALA A 100 14.08 -4.46 -1.34
CA ALA A 100 15.08 -5.22 -0.58
C ALA A 100 15.84 -6.24 -1.46
N THR A 101 15.24 -6.69 -2.57
CA THR A 101 15.84 -7.61 -3.54
C THR A 101 15.41 -7.26 -4.98
N CYS A 102 16.27 -7.54 -5.96
CA CYS A 102 16.01 -7.12 -7.35
C CYS A 102 15.07 -8.05 -8.14
N GLU A 103 15.18 -9.38 -7.96
CA GLU A 103 14.47 -10.35 -8.82
C GLU A 103 13.02 -10.58 -8.39
N ARG A 104 12.74 -10.61 -7.08
CA ARG A 104 11.41 -10.86 -6.51
C ARG A 104 11.26 -10.16 -5.16
N PRO A 105 11.10 -8.83 -5.14
CA PRO A 105 10.95 -8.10 -3.90
C PRO A 105 9.68 -8.55 -3.17
N ARG A 106 9.85 -8.88 -1.89
CA ARG A 106 8.74 -9.07 -0.93
C ARG A 106 8.76 -8.01 0.18
N ALA A 107 9.75 -7.13 0.12
CA ALA A 107 9.89 -6.01 1.01
C ALA A 107 10.53 -4.83 0.28
N ALA A 108 10.22 -3.62 0.74
CA ALA A 108 10.88 -2.39 0.31
C ALA A 108 10.98 -1.40 1.48
N ILE A 109 11.80 -0.38 1.31
CA ILE A 109 11.95 0.74 2.25
C ILE A 109 11.33 1.98 1.60
N SER A 110 10.54 2.73 2.36
CA SER A 110 9.97 4.01 1.92
C SER A 110 11.08 5.07 1.78
N PHE A 111 10.94 5.98 0.82
CA PHE A 111 11.91 7.06 0.63
C PHE A 111 12.06 7.98 1.84
N HIS A 112 11.06 8.10 2.71
CA HIS A 112 11.15 8.93 3.93
C HIS A 112 12.22 8.44 4.92
N MET A 113 12.71 7.21 4.77
CA MET A 113 13.76 6.63 5.62
C MET A 113 15.19 6.80 5.07
N VAL A 114 15.38 7.31 3.85
CA VAL A 114 16.69 7.43 3.17
C VAL A 114 17.11 8.89 3.07
#